data_AF-A0A2H0S748-F1
#
_entry.id   AF-A0A2H0S748-F1
#
_cell.length_a   1.000
_cell.length_b   1.000
_cell.length_c   1.000
_cell.angle_alpha   90.00
_cell.angle_beta   90.00
_cell.angle_gamma   90.00
#
_symmetry.space_group_name_H-M   'P 1'
#
loop_
_entity.id
_entity.type
_entity.pdbx_description
1 polymer ?
#
loop_
_entity_poly.entity_id
_entity_poly.type
_entity_poly.pdbx_seq_one_letter_code
_entity_poly.pdbx_strand_id
1 'polypeptide(L)'
;VVHAHMHPIPGKLKDYIGSPKENGYQSIHTVVYPLPGVTEQPIEIQIRTTQMHEECEFGSIAHDKYKGYMYSLHSRPARVNLFRNFQILREESRTADQFSDALRQYFREDHLAIFDAKNNLYHMKKPVSALDFICHAWPQRVSVLKDIMINGRSRPMDTALHDGDIVDPQFGRTKAVQREWMNACQQKKSKQVVRALCV
;
A
#
# COMPACT_ATOMS: atom_id res chain seq x y z
N VAL A 1 23.04 -30.45 -3.32
CA VAL A 1 23.53 -30.09 -1.96
C VAL A 1 22.52 -30.47 -0.88
N VAL A 2 21.31 -29.91 -0.86
CA VAL A 2 20.27 -30.23 0.15
C VAL A 2 19.98 -31.75 0.24
N HIS A 3 19.61 -32.39 -0.87
CA HIS A 3 19.32 -33.83 -0.89
C HIS A 3 20.54 -34.74 -0.70
N ALA A 4 21.76 -34.19 -0.73
CA ALA A 4 22.97 -34.94 -0.41
C ALA A 4 23.20 -35.05 1.11
N HIS A 5 22.62 -34.14 1.90
CA HIS A 5 22.77 -34.10 3.36
C HIS A 5 21.48 -34.46 4.10
N MET A 6 20.33 -34.32 3.44
CA MET A 6 19.01 -34.54 4.02
C MET A 6 18.18 -35.40 3.09
N HIS A 7 17.58 -36.47 3.61
CA HIS A 7 16.75 -37.37 2.81
C HIS A 7 15.43 -36.69 2.44
N PRO A 8 15.12 -36.49 1.14
CA PRO A 8 13.84 -35.93 0.73
C PRO A 8 12.71 -36.94 0.94
N ILE A 9 11.53 -36.43 1.26
CA ILE A 9 10.30 -37.24 1.28
C ILE A 9 9.82 -37.43 -0.16
N PRO A 10 9.68 -38.68 -0.66
CA PRO A 10 9.21 -38.94 -2.02
C PRO A 10 7.86 -38.27 -2.31
N GLY A 11 7.72 -37.68 -3.51
CA GLY A 11 6.49 -37.00 -3.92
C GLY A 11 6.25 -35.62 -3.28
N LYS A 12 7.19 -35.11 -2.47
CA LYS A 12 7.11 -33.77 -1.85
C LYS A 12 8.10 -32.76 -2.45
N LEU A 13 8.66 -33.07 -3.61
CA LEU A 13 9.39 -32.10 -4.44
C LEU A 13 8.41 -31.41 -5.39
N LYS A 14 8.38 -30.08 -5.36
CA LYS A 14 7.57 -29.28 -6.29
C LYS A 14 8.46 -28.24 -6.96
N ASP A 15 8.49 -28.27 -8.28
CA ASP A 15 9.23 -27.30 -9.08
C ASP A 15 8.27 -26.24 -9.63
N TYR A 16 8.12 -25.13 -8.89
CA TYR A 16 7.36 -23.98 -9.38
C TYR A 16 8.20 -23.03 -10.24
N ILE A 17 9.47 -23.35 -10.54
CA ILE A 17 10.25 -22.60 -11.52
C ILE A 17 9.88 -23.11 -12.93
N GLY A 18 9.88 -24.44 -13.11
CA GLY A 18 9.46 -25.08 -14.36
C GLY A 18 7.94 -25.07 -14.60
N SER A 19 7.14 -24.96 -13.53
CA SER A 19 5.67 -24.82 -13.61
C SER A 19 5.18 -23.78 -12.62
N PRO A 20 5.29 -22.47 -12.95
CA PRO A 20 4.84 -21.38 -12.09
C PRO A 20 3.35 -21.46 -11.78
N LYS A 21 2.95 -20.97 -10.61
CA LYS A 21 1.53 -20.82 -10.27
C LYS A 21 0.90 -19.67 -11.06
N GLU A 22 -0.42 -19.65 -11.15
CA GLU A 22 -1.18 -18.59 -11.86
C GLU A 22 -0.89 -17.17 -11.37
N ASN A 23 -0.51 -17.03 -10.10
CA ASN A 23 -0.13 -15.74 -9.50
C ASN A 23 1.34 -15.34 -9.77
N GLY A 24 2.08 -16.09 -10.59
CA GLY A 24 3.48 -15.84 -10.90
C GLY A 24 4.47 -16.35 -9.85
N TYR A 25 4.02 -17.10 -8.84
CA TYR A 25 4.90 -17.63 -7.80
C TYR A 25 5.89 -18.65 -8.37
N GLN A 26 7.18 -18.44 -8.07
CA GLN A 26 8.29 -19.30 -8.50
C GLN A 26 9.21 -19.65 -7.32
N SER A 27 9.37 -20.95 -7.06
CA SER A 27 10.31 -21.50 -6.09
C SER A 27 10.41 -23.02 -6.27
N ILE A 28 11.53 -23.63 -5.90
CA ILE A 28 11.64 -25.07 -5.70
C ILE A 28 11.31 -25.38 -4.24
N HIS A 29 10.32 -26.23 -4.01
CA HIS A 29 9.95 -26.70 -2.68
C HIS A 29 10.36 -28.15 -2.52
N THR A 30 11.05 -28.47 -1.44
CA THR A 30 11.32 -29.85 -1.06
C THR A 30 11.07 -30.05 0.42
N VAL A 31 10.39 -31.13 0.76
CA VAL A 31 10.26 -31.57 2.15
C VAL A 31 11.28 -32.67 2.42
N VAL A 32 12.02 -32.55 3.53
CA VAL A 32 13.00 -33.55 3.97
C VAL A 32 12.56 -34.17 5.30
N TYR A 33 13.03 -35.39 5.55
CA TYR A 33 12.78 -36.06 6.82
C TYR A 33 13.38 -35.27 7.99
N PRO A 34 12.81 -35.40 9.21
CA PRO A 34 13.36 -34.79 10.40
C PRO A 34 14.82 -35.18 10.61
N LEU A 35 15.62 -34.23 11.10
CA LEU A 35 17.02 -34.47 11.46
C LEU A 35 17.08 -34.87 12.94
N PRO A 36 17.47 -36.11 13.28
CA PRO A 36 17.57 -36.55 14.66
C PRO A 36 18.45 -35.60 15.49
N GLY A 37 17.92 -35.11 16.62
CA GLY A 37 18.60 -34.17 17.51
C GLY A 37 18.50 -32.69 17.14
N VAL A 38 17.84 -32.34 16.02
CA VAL A 38 17.58 -30.94 15.62
C VAL A 38 16.09 -30.64 15.60
N THR A 39 15.30 -31.51 14.95
CA THR A 39 13.85 -31.37 14.87
C THR A 39 13.20 -32.74 14.74
N GLU A 40 12.06 -32.91 15.40
CA GLU A 40 11.22 -34.11 15.28
C GLU A 40 10.21 -33.99 14.13
N GLN A 41 10.09 -32.81 13.52
CA GLN A 41 9.15 -32.54 12.42
C GLN A 41 9.87 -32.43 11.06
N PRO A 42 9.20 -32.83 9.96
CA PRO A 42 9.72 -32.64 8.61
C PRO A 42 10.03 -31.17 8.33
N ILE A 43 11.13 -30.92 7.62
CA ILE A 43 11.55 -29.57 7.25
C ILE A 43 11.15 -29.32 5.80
N GLU A 44 10.43 -28.23 5.56
CA GLU A 44 10.18 -27.72 4.21
C GLU A 44 11.25 -26.68 3.84
N ILE A 45 11.94 -26.90 2.73
CA ILE A 45 12.99 -26.03 2.21
C ILE A 45 12.48 -25.42 0.90
N GLN A 46 12.51 -24.09 0.83
CA GLN A 46 12.13 -23.32 -0.34
C GLN A 46 13.35 -22.61 -0.92
N ILE A 47 13.67 -22.89 -2.18
CA ILE A 47 14.82 -22.33 -2.89
C ILE A 47 14.31 -21.43 -4.01
N ARG A 48 14.80 -20.20 -4.06
CA ARG A 48 14.43 -19.19 -5.07
C ARG A 48 15.54 -18.16 -5.19
N THR A 49 15.62 -17.48 -6.34
CA THR A 49 16.52 -16.33 -6.50
C THR A 49 15.99 -15.13 -5.73
N THR A 50 16.83 -14.12 -5.50
CA THR A 50 16.40 -12.84 -4.92
C THR A 50 15.30 -12.20 -5.74
N GLN A 51 15.43 -12.22 -7.08
CA GLN A 51 14.40 -11.73 -7.99
C GLN A 51 13.07 -12.49 -7.82
N MET A 52 13.09 -13.82 -7.77
CA MET A 52 11.88 -14.61 -7.54
C MET A 52 11.27 -14.33 -6.17
N HIS A 53 12.10 -14.06 -5.15
CA HIS A 53 11.61 -13.64 -3.84
C HIS A 53 10.89 -12.30 -3.94
N GLU A 54 11.50 -11.29 -4.57
CA GLU A 54 10.88 -9.98 -4.80
C GLU A 54 9.55 -10.11 -5.58
N GLU A 55 9.52 -10.91 -6.64
CA GLU A 55 8.31 -11.13 -7.43
C GLU A 55 7.22 -11.86 -6.63
N CYS A 56 7.57 -12.79 -5.74
CA CYS A 56 6.62 -13.47 -4.86
C CYS A 56 6.04 -12.53 -3.78
N GLU A 57 6.86 -11.62 -3.24
CA GLU A 57 6.44 -10.67 -2.21
C GLU A 57 5.70 -9.45 -2.80
N PHE A 58 6.06 -9.03 -4.03
CA PHE A 58 5.62 -7.76 -4.63
C PHE A 58 4.78 -7.89 -5.91
N GLY A 59 4.80 -9.05 -6.55
CA GLY A 59 4.12 -9.31 -7.81
C GLY A 59 4.79 -8.65 -9.03
N SER A 60 4.39 -9.11 -10.22
CA SER A 60 4.96 -8.68 -11.51
C SER A 60 4.72 -7.20 -11.87
N ILE A 61 3.73 -6.54 -11.24
CA ILE A 61 3.33 -5.15 -11.54
C ILE A 61 4.18 -4.13 -10.74
N ALA A 62 4.90 -4.57 -9.71
CA ALA A 62 5.71 -3.68 -8.87
C ALA A 62 7.01 -3.20 -9.56
N HIS A 63 7.53 -4.00 -10.51
CA HIS A 63 8.87 -3.84 -11.07
C HIS A 63 8.92 -2.88 -12.28
N ASP A 64 7.92 -2.90 -13.17
CA ASP A 64 7.87 -1.99 -14.34
C ASP A 64 7.77 -0.50 -13.95
N LYS A 65 7.24 -0.19 -12.76
CA LYS A 65 7.17 1.18 -12.24
C LYS A 65 8.43 1.61 -11.49
N TYR A 66 9.34 0.70 -11.15
CA TYR A 66 10.50 1.02 -10.31
C TYR A 66 11.55 1.87 -11.06
N LYS A 67 11.78 1.61 -12.35
CA LYS A 67 12.74 2.40 -13.16
C LYS A 67 12.27 3.82 -13.51
N GLY A 68 10.98 4.13 -13.35
CA GLY A 68 10.44 5.47 -13.62
C GLY A 68 10.45 6.44 -12.42
N TYR A 69 10.75 5.97 -11.20
CA TYR A 69 10.45 6.72 -9.98
C TYR A 69 11.62 7.40 -9.28
N MET A 70 12.88 7.16 -9.70
CA MET A 70 14.05 7.84 -9.12
C MET A 70 14.11 9.36 -9.37
N TYR A 71 13.20 9.94 -10.17
CA TYR A 71 13.24 11.37 -10.53
C TYR A 71 12.26 12.29 -9.77
N SER A 72 11.49 11.83 -8.78
CA SER A 72 10.40 12.65 -8.21
C SER A 72 10.52 13.08 -6.74
N LEU A 73 11.69 12.94 -6.11
CA LEU A 73 11.88 13.37 -4.71
C LEU A 73 11.79 14.89 -4.46
N HIS A 74 11.64 15.73 -5.49
CA HIS A 74 11.62 17.19 -5.32
C HIS A 74 10.42 17.93 -5.94
N SER A 75 9.44 17.25 -6.53
CA SER A 75 8.22 17.95 -6.95
C SER A 75 7.02 17.03 -7.15
N ARG A 76 5.91 17.39 -6.49
CA ARG A 76 4.55 16.80 -6.50
C ARG A 76 4.31 15.68 -5.49
N PRO A 77 3.10 15.62 -4.87
CA PRO A 77 2.75 14.58 -3.92
C PRO A 77 2.58 13.27 -4.70
N ALA A 78 3.63 12.47 -4.69
CA ALA A 78 3.64 11.17 -5.33
C ALA A 78 2.69 10.25 -4.58
N ARG A 79 1.88 9.52 -5.33
CA ARG A 79 1.13 8.35 -4.87
C ARG A 79 2.13 7.38 -4.25
N VAL A 80 2.03 7.09 -2.96
CA VAL A 80 2.93 6.15 -2.30
C VAL A 80 2.14 5.05 -1.62
N ASN A 81 2.43 3.81 -2.00
CA ASN A 81 1.82 2.63 -1.43
C ASN A 81 2.47 2.38 -0.06
N LEU A 82 1.71 2.40 1.03
CA LEU A 82 2.21 2.30 2.42
C LEU A 82 3.12 1.10 2.64
N PHE A 83 2.79 -0.04 2.04
CA PHE A 83 3.58 -1.26 2.12
C PHE A 83 4.98 -1.09 1.55
N ARG A 84 5.14 -0.25 0.51
CA ARG A 84 6.45 0.07 -0.09
C ARG A 84 7.28 0.98 0.81
N ASN A 85 6.65 1.93 1.52
CA ASN A 85 7.36 2.74 2.51
C ASN A 85 7.81 1.92 3.72
N PHE A 86 6.97 1.00 4.22
CA PHE A 86 7.37 0.12 5.31
C PHE A 86 8.57 -0.76 4.97
N GLN A 87 8.73 -1.14 3.70
CA GLN A 87 9.86 -1.93 3.26
C GLN A 87 11.12 -1.13 3.06
N ILE A 88 11.02 0.07 2.49
CA ILE A 88 12.14 1.01 2.42
C ILE A 88 12.64 1.37 3.83
N LEU A 89 11.72 1.65 4.77
CA LEU A 89 12.07 1.91 6.17
C LEU A 89 12.73 0.70 6.86
N ARG A 90 12.33 -0.53 6.52
CA ARG A 90 12.92 -1.76 7.04
C ARG A 90 14.30 -2.05 6.44
N GLU A 91 14.51 -1.72 5.17
CA GLU A 91 15.80 -1.86 4.48
C GLU A 91 16.82 -0.79 4.93
N GLU A 92 16.36 0.41 5.28
CA GLU A 92 17.21 1.50 5.78
C GLU A 92 17.57 1.39 7.27
N SER A 93 16.80 0.66 8.08
CA SER A 93 17.02 0.50 9.52
C SER A 93 17.89 -0.73 9.83
N ARG A 94 19.10 -0.51 10.34
CA ARG A 94 20.05 -1.60 10.69
C ARG A 94 19.75 -2.27 12.03
N THR A 95 18.86 -1.70 12.85
CA THR A 95 18.52 -2.15 14.20
C THR A 95 17.04 -1.90 14.53
N ALA A 96 16.42 -2.77 15.34
CA ALA A 96 14.99 -2.71 15.67
C ALA A 96 14.55 -1.39 16.34
N ASP A 97 15.42 -0.76 17.14
CA ASP A 97 15.13 0.51 17.81
C ASP A 97 15.01 1.67 16.81
N GLN A 98 15.88 1.72 15.79
CA GLN A 98 15.83 2.74 14.73
C GLN A 98 14.58 2.63 13.86
N PHE A 99 14.13 1.40 13.61
CA PHE A 99 12.84 1.16 12.95
C PHE A 99 11.68 1.66 13.80
N SER A 100 11.73 1.44 15.12
CA SER A 100 10.70 1.90 16.05
C SER A 100 10.62 3.44 16.12
N ASP A 101 11.77 4.12 16.11
CA ASP A 101 11.83 5.59 16.13
C ASP A 101 11.38 6.20 14.80
N ALA A 102 11.74 5.59 13.68
CA ALA A 102 11.29 6.02 12.36
C ALA A 102 9.76 5.80 12.18
N LEU A 103 9.22 4.70 12.71
CA LEU A 103 7.77 4.49 12.82
C LEU A 103 7.11 5.56 13.70
N ARG A 104 7.66 5.85 14.89
CA ARG A 104 7.15 6.92 15.76
C ARG A 104 7.18 8.29 15.10
N GLN A 105 8.20 8.57 14.28
CA GLN A 105 8.33 9.81 13.52
C GLN A 105 7.35 9.88 12.33
N TYR A 106 7.05 8.74 11.72
CA TYR A 106 6.07 8.59 10.64
C TYR A 106 4.61 8.71 11.13
N PHE A 107 4.33 8.11 12.30
CA PHE A 107 3.06 8.17 13.02
C PHE A 107 2.97 9.36 13.99
N ARG A 108 3.70 10.46 13.75
CA ARG A 108 3.52 11.69 14.54
C ARG A 108 2.03 12.04 14.62
N GLU A 109 1.57 12.36 15.82
CA GLU A 109 0.15 12.53 16.17
C GLU A 109 -0.64 13.49 15.23
N ASP A 110 0.09 14.39 14.56
CA ASP A 110 -0.43 15.41 13.65
C ASP A 110 -0.80 14.92 12.24
N HIS A 111 -0.42 13.69 11.84
CA HIS A 111 -0.65 13.17 10.50
C HIS A 111 -1.67 12.02 10.51
N LEU A 112 -2.53 12.01 9.49
CA LEU A 112 -3.50 10.96 9.18
C LEU A 112 -2.96 10.06 8.08
N ALA A 113 -3.08 8.75 8.27
CA ALA A 113 -2.91 7.72 7.25
C ALA A 113 -4.28 7.33 6.68
N ILE A 114 -4.58 7.74 5.44
CA ILE A 114 -5.87 7.49 4.77
C ILE A 114 -5.64 6.59 3.56
N PHE A 115 -6.49 5.58 3.39
CA PHE A 115 -6.45 4.66 2.26
C PHE A 115 -7.49 5.02 1.20
N ASP A 116 -7.23 4.70 -0.07
CA ASP A 116 -8.27 4.67 -1.09
C ASP A 116 -8.79 3.23 -1.32
N ALA A 117 -9.87 3.09 -2.10
CA ALA A 117 -10.43 1.78 -2.48
C ALA A 117 -9.45 0.86 -3.23
N LYS A 118 -8.32 1.40 -3.71
CA LYS A 118 -7.24 0.66 -4.39
C LYS A 118 -6.07 0.36 -3.45
N ASN A 119 -6.24 0.56 -2.13
CA ASN A 119 -5.24 0.39 -1.09
C ASN A 119 -4.00 1.31 -1.24
N ASN A 120 -4.13 2.44 -1.93
CA ASN A 120 -3.10 3.48 -1.91
C ASN A 120 -3.20 4.28 -0.62
N LEU A 121 -2.06 4.60 -0.01
CA LEU A 121 -2.02 5.40 1.20
C LEU A 121 -1.67 6.85 0.92
N TYR A 122 -2.33 7.73 1.65
CA TYR A 122 -2.11 9.15 1.67
C TYR A 122 -1.83 9.62 3.09
N HIS A 123 -0.78 10.44 3.23
CA HIS A 123 -0.45 11.13 4.47
C HIS A 123 -0.95 12.56 4.40
N MET A 124 -1.85 12.92 5.31
CA MET A 124 -2.39 14.29 5.37
C MET A 124 -2.31 14.83 6.78
N LYS A 125 -1.96 16.11 6.94
CA LYS A 125 -1.89 16.74 8.25
C LYS A 125 -3.30 17.05 8.77
N LYS A 126 -3.60 16.64 10.01
CA LYS A 126 -4.85 16.95 10.72
C LYS A 126 -5.04 18.47 10.84
N PRO A 127 -6.28 18.99 10.79
CA PRO A 127 -7.55 18.30 10.50
C PRO A 127 -7.78 18.07 8.99
N VAL A 128 -8.43 16.95 8.63
CA VAL A 128 -8.75 16.57 7.24
C VAL A 128 -10.19 16.05 7.18
N SER A 129 -11.01 16.64 6.32
CA SER A 129 -12.32 16.06 5.97
C SER A 129 -12.24 15.13 4.75
N ALA A 130 -13.26 14.31 4.55
CA ALA A 130 -13.38 13.46 3.37
C ALA A 130 -13.28 14.26 2.06
N LEU A 131 -13.88 15.46 2.03
CA LEU A 131 -13.76 16.35 0.87
C LEU A 131 -12.35 16.90 0.69
N ASP A 132 -11.62 17.22 1.76
CA ASP A 132 -10.23 17.67 1.67
C ASP A 132 -9.34 16.59 1.03
N PHE A 133 -9.55 15.34 1.43
CA PHE A 133 -8.85 14.19 0.86
C PHE A 133 -9.11 14.08 -0.65
N ILE A 134 -10.37 14.21 -1.09
CA ILE A 134 -10.70 14.13 -2.52
C ILE A 134 -10.13 15.31 -3.30
N CYS A 135 -10.16 16.52 -2.74
CA CYS A 135 -9.53 17.69 -3.35
C CYS A 135 -8.03 17.51 -3.52
N HIS A 136 -7.38 16.81 -2.59
CA HIS A 136 -5.97 16.50 -2.65
C HIS A 136 -5.64 15.41 -3.69
N ALA A 137 -6.38 14.29 -3.65
CA ALA A 137 -6.07 13.12 -4.46
C ALA A 137 -6.60 13.20 -5.91
N TRP A 138 -7.75 13.87 -6.14
CA TRP A 138 -8.38 14.00 -7.45
C TRP A 138 -8.85 15.42 -7.78
N PRO A 139 -7.96 16.44 -7.77
CA PRO A 139 -8.33 17.85 -7.96
C PRO A 139 -9.13 18.12 -9.25
N GLN A 140 -8.84 17.38 -10.34
CA GLN A 140 -9.53 17.54 -11.63
C GLN A 140 -10.91 16.89 -11.69
N ARG A 141 -11.22 15.93 -10.80
CA ARG A 141 -12.49 15.18 -10.80
C ARG A 141 -13.42 15.56 -9.65
N VAL A 142 -12.99 16.44 -8.75
CA VAL A 142 -13.83 16.96 -7.66
C VAL A 142 -15.15 17.52 -8.19
N SER A 143 -15.13 18.17 -9.35
CA SER A 143 -16.31 18.82 -9.94
C SER A 143 -17.48 17.88 -10.23
N VAL A 144 -17.19 16.60 -10.45
CA VAL A 144 -18.17 15.54 -10.76
C VAL A 144 -18.33 14.54 -9.62
N LEU A 145 -17.84 14.86 -8.41
CA LEU A 145 -18.04 14.03 -7.23
C LEU A 145 -19.53 13.95 -6.89
N LYS A 146 -20.05 12.73 -6.72
CA LYS A 146 -21.45 12.47 -6.37
C LYS A 146 -21.61 12.06 -4.91
N ASP A 147 -20.85 11.04 -4.50
CA ASP A 147 -20.94 10.47 -3.16
C ASP A 147 -19.56 10.00 -2.70
N ILE A 148 -19.40 9.82 -1.39
CA ILE A 148 -18.18 9.33 -0.76
C ILE A 148 -18.55 8.16 0.16
N MET A 149 -17.93 7.01 -0.10
CA MET A 149 -18.01 5.89 0.82
C MET A 149 -16.76 5.88 1.69
N ILE A 150 -16.95 5.76 3.00
CA ILE A 150 -15.86 5.59 3.97
C ILE A 150 -16.06 4.24 4.65
N ASN A 151 -15.05 3.37 4.56
CA ASN A 151 -15.08 1.99 5.08
C ASN A 151 -16.32 1.21 4.57
N GLY A 152 -16.67 1.41 3.29
CA GLY A 152 -17.79 0.73 2.63
C GLY A 152 -19.20 1.27 2.95
N ARG A 153 -19.32 2.38 3.69
CA ARG A 153 -20.61 3.04 3.97
C ARG A 153 -20.63 4.45 3.41
N SER A 154 -21.74 4.86 2.79
CA SER A 154 -21.94 6.24 2.36
C SER A 154 -21.92 7.16 3.59
N ARG A 155 -21.10 8.21 3.52
CA ARG A 155 -20.92 9.18 4.60
C ARG A 155 -20.94 10.61 4.05
N PRO A 156 -21.38 11.59 4.85
CA PRO A 156 -21.32 13.00 4.49
C PRO A 156 -19.90 13.48 4.12
N MET A 157 -19.80 14.45 3.23
CA MET A 157 -18.51 14.95 2.73
C MET A 157 -17.69 15.75 3.75
N ASP A 158 -18.34 16.26 4.80
CA ASP A 158 -17.74 16.97 5.93
C ASP A 158 -17.19 16.03 7.02
N THR A 159 -17.38 14.72 6.87
CA THR A 159 -16.89 13.72 7.82
C THR A 159 -15.38 13.88 8.04
N ALA A 160 -14.96 14.01 9.30
CA ALA A 160 -13.56 14.00 9.68
C ALA A 160 -12.96 12.60 9.50
N LEU A 161 -11.82 12.52 8.82
CA LEU A 161 -11.13 11.25 8.58
C LEU A 161 -10.24 10.88 9.77
N HIS A 162 -10.13 9.57 10.01
CA HIS A 162 -9.29 8.97 11.03
C HIS A 162 -8.21 8.09 10.41
N ASP A 163 -7.20 7.77 11.22
CA ASP A 163 -6.12 6.88 10.83
C ASP A 163 -6.68 5.50 10.45
N GLY A 164 -6.38 5.03 9.24
CA GLY A 164 -6.86 3.75 8.73
C GLY A 164 -8.14 3.81 7.90
N ASP A 165 -8.78 4.96 7.77
CA ASP A 165 -10.02 5.07 6.98
C ASP A 165 -9.77 4.82 5.49
N ILE A 166 -10.62 3.98 4.89
CA ILE A 166 -10.65 3.70 3.46
C ILE A 166 -11.71 4.58 2.82
N VAL A 167 -11.30 5.49 1.95
CA VAL A 167 -12.18 6.42 1.24
C VAL A 167 -12.33 6.01 -0.22
N ASP A 168 -13.56 5.74 -0.63
CA ASP A 168 -13.94 5.40 -1.99
C ASP A 168 -14.85 6.50 -2.59
N PRO A 169 -14.29 7.40 -3.44
CA PRO A 169 -15.06 8.45 -4.07
C PRO A 169 -15.84 7.96 -5.29
N GLN A 170 -17.15 8.21 -5.32
CA GLN A 170 -17.99 7.94 -6.47
C GLN A 170 -18.09 9.18 -7.37
N PHE A 171 -17.48 9.10 -8.56
CA PHE A 171 -17.52 10.18 -9.55
C PHE A 171 -18.61 9.93 -10.61
N GLY A 172 -19.41 10.96 -10.86
CA GLY A 172 -20.39 11.01 -11.94
C GLY A 172 -19.87 11.61 -13.24
N ARG A 173 -20.81 11.96 -14.13
CA ARG A 173 -20.56 12.67 -15.40
C ARG A 173 -21.04 14.13 -15.40
N THR A 174 -21.88 14.50 -14.42
CA THR A 174 -22.49 15.83 -14.30
C THR A 174 -21.79 16.63 -13.21
N LYS A 175 -21.63 17.94 -13.42
CA LYS A 175 -21.09 18.84 -12.40
C LYS A 175 -22.08 18.90 -11.23
N ALA A 176 -21.62 18.56 -10.02
CA ALA A 176 -22.45 18.45 -8.83
C ALA A 176 -21.92 19.31 -7.66
N VAL A 177 -21.12 20.33 -7.98
CA VAL A 177 -20.47 21.20 -7.00
C VAL A 177 -21.51 22.09 -6.31
N GLN A 178 -21.54 22.06 -4.98
CA GLN A 178 -22.39 22.91 -4.16
C GLN A 178 -21.56 23.93 -3.39
N ARG A 179 -22.12 25.11 -3.12
CA ARG A 179 -21.44 26.16 -2.33
C ARG A 179 -21.15 25.72 -0.89
N GLU A 180 -22.00 24.85 -0.35
CA GLU A 180 -21.89 24.27 1.00
C GLU A 180 -20.61 23.45 1.20
N TRP A 181 -19.99 22.97 0.13
CA TRP A 181 -18.74 22.22 0.17
C TRP A 181 -17.57 23.03 0.75
N MET A 182 -17.64 24.37 0.67
CA MET A 182 -16.63 25.22 1.33
C MET A 182 -16.63 25.10 2.85
N ASN A 183 -17.79 24.80 3.46
CA ASN A 183 -17.93 24.59 4.90
C ASN A 183 -17.42 23.21 5.32
N ALA A 184 -17.49 22.22 4.43
CA ALA A 184 -16.98 20.86 4.64
C ALA A 184 -15.45 20.76 4.58
N CYS A 185 -14.77 21.65 3.85
CA CYS A 185 -13.31 21.67 3.79
C CYS A 185 -12.68 22.26 5.06
N GLN A 186 -11.71 21.57 5.65
CA GLN A 186 -10.90 22.08 6.76
C GLN A 186 -9.61 22.73 6.24
N GLN A 187 -9.03 22.23 5.13
CA GLN A 187 -7.78 22.74 4.60
C GLN A 187 -7.96 23.97 3.69
N LYS A 188 -7.08 24.97 3.86
CA LYS A 188 -7.06 26.19 3.03
C LYS A 188 -6.92 25.90 1.53
N LYS A 189 -6.10 24.91 1.16
CA LYS A 189 -5.87 24.51 -0.24
C LYS A 189 -7.15 23.93 -0.87
N SER A 190 -7.86 23.05 -0.17
CA SER A 190 -9.14 22.50 -0.64
C SER A 190 -10.20 23.58 -0.82
N LYS A 191 -10.28 24.53 0.12
CA LYS A 191 -11.18 25.69 -0.02
C LYS A 191 -10.91 26.49 -1.30
N GLN A 192 -9.65 26.67 -1.69
CA GLN A 192 -9.30 27.33 -2.95
C GLN A 192 -9.75 26.52 -4.17
N VAL A 193 -9.57 25.19 -4.16
CA VAL A 193 -10.02 24.30 -5.24
C VAL A 193 -11.53 24.36 -5.39
N VAL A 194 -12.29 24.18 -4.30
CA VAL A 194 -13.75 24.26 -4.31
C VAL A 194 -14.22 25.64 -4.77
N ARG A 195 -13.60 26.72 -4.29
CA ARG A 195 -13.92 28.08 -4.71
C ARG A 195 -13.74 28.29 -6.22
N ALA A 196 -12.67 27.75 -6.81
CA ALA A 196 -12.43 27.82 -8.25
C ALA A 196 -13.47 27.03 -9.07
N LEU A 197 -14.05 25.97 -8.50
CA LEU A 197 -15.07 25.15 -9.16
C LEU A 197 -16.49 25.73 -9.08
N CYS A 198 -16.75 26.58 -8.07
CA CYS A 198 -18.02 27.28 -7.85
C CYS A 198 -18.20 28.56 -8.70
N VAL A 199 -17.14 29.03 -9.36
CA VAL A 199 -17.19 30.10 -10.38
C VAL A 199 -17.61 29.48 -11.72
#